data_AF-A0A690LTC4-F1
#
_entry.id   AF-A0A690LTC4-F1
#
_cell.length_a   1.000
_cell.length_b   1.000
_cell.length_c   1.000
_cell.angle_alpha   90.00
_cell.angle_beta   90.00
_cell.angle_gamma   90.00
#
_symmetry.space_group_name_H-M   'P 1'
#
loop_
_entity.id
_entity.type
_entity.pdbx_description
1 polymer ?
#
loop_
_entity_poly.entity_id
_entity_poly.type
_entity_poly.pdbx_seq_one_letter_code
_entity_poly.pdbx_strand_id
1 'polypeptide(L)'
;EEELVKYKERYQKAQNDLIAFQNKYGVFDPLKQAEAKAGLVTQLESDIAQREAKLLTMQSYMNDHAPEVVTLKAEIAALKKQLVKERSKISADNSSQKLNDLAAKFQDLTIEAGFAQSAYEAALKAYESARIEALRKIKQLVIVQTPDVPQSAKYPEKIYNIL
;
A
#
# COMPACT_ATOMS: atom_id res chain seq x y z
N GLU A 1 -15.67 -8.63 22.16
CA GLU A 1 -14.56 -9.46 21.62
C GLU A 1 -14.84 -9.97 20.22
N GLU A 2 -16.04 -10.48 19.91
CA GLU A 2 -16.39 -11.00 18.56
C GLU A 2 -16.11 -10.02 17.41
N GLU A 3 -16.43 -8.72 17.56
CA GLU A 3 -16.13 -7.73 16.53
C GLU A 3 -14.63 -7.60 16.24
N LEU A 4 -13.78 -7.62 17.28
CA LEU A 4 -12.32 -7.54 17.13
C LEU A 4 -11.76 -8.74 16.36
N VAL A 5 -12.26 -9.94 16.66
CA VAL A 5 -11.87 -11.18 15.96
C VAL A 5 -12.26 -11.08 14.48
N LYS A 6 -13.47 -10.61 14.18
CA LYS A 6 -13.94 -10.41 12.80
C LYS A 6 -13.05 -9.44 12.01
N TYR A 7 -12.64 -8.31 12.60
CA TYR A 7 -11.73 -7.38 11.94
C TYR A 7 -10.32 -7.96 11.76
N LYS A 8 -9.84 -8.74 12.73
CA LYS A 8 -8.55 -9.44 12.63
C LYS A 8 -8.53 -10.46 11.50
N GLU A 9 -9.57 -11.28 11.40
CA GLU A 9 -9.73 -12.27 10.33
C GLU A 9 -9.82 -11.61 8.96
N ARG A 10 -10.58 -10.51 8.86
CA ARG A 10 -10.65 -9.71 7.62
C ARG A 10 -9.29 -9.17 7.22
N TYR A 11 -8.51 -8.63 8.16
CA TYR A 11 -7.16 -8.15 7.91
C TYR A 11 -6.22 -9.26 7.44
N GLN A 12 -6.22 -10.41 8.15
CA GLN A 12 -5.40 -11.56 7.76
C GLN A 12 -5.77 -12.08 6.37
N LYS A 13 -7.06 -12.13 6.04
CA LYS A 13 -7.51 -12.51 4.70
C LYS A 13 -7.01 -11.54 3.63
N ALA A 14 -7.19 -10.23 3.83
CA ALA A 14 -6.75 -9.23 2.86
C ALA A 14 -5.22 -9.25 2.66
N GLN A 15 -4.46 -9.46 3.73
CA GLN A 15 -3.00 -9.61 3.66
C GLN A 15 -2.59 -10.88 2.91
N ASN A 16 -3.25 -12.01 3.17
CA ASN A 16 -3.00 -13.26 2.45
C ASN A 16 -3.35 -13.15 0.96
N ASP A 17 -4.44 -12.46 0.62
CA ASP A 17 -4.85 -12.22 -0.77
C ASP A 17 -3.79 -11.38 -1.51
N LEU A 18 -3.22 -10.36 -0.85
CA LEU A 18 -2.10 -9.56 -1.38
C LEU A 18 -0.82 -10.39 -1.58
N ILE A 19 -0.43 -11.19 -0.58
CA ILE A 19 0.75 -12.05 -0.64
C ILE A 19 0.59 -13.13 -1.72
N ALA A 20 -0.59 -13.74 -1.81
CA ALA A 20 -0.89 -14.73 -2.84
C ALA A 20 -0.82 -14.12 -4.25
N PHE A 21 -1.28 -12.87 -4.41
CA PHE A 21 -1.12 -12.13 -5.65
C PHE A 21 0.36 -11.88 -5.97
N GLN A 22 1.15 -11.39 -5.02
CA GLN A 22 2.61 -11.18 -5.19
C GLN A 22 3.33 -12.48 -5.58
N ASN A 23 3.03 -13.59 -4.88
CA ASN A 23 3.62 -14.90 -5.14
C ASN A 23 3.25 -15.44 -6.53
N LYS A 24 1.98 -15.26 -6.95
CA LYS A 24 1.48 -15.75 -8.24
C LYS A 24 2.16 -15.08 -9.44
N TYR A 25 2.45 -13.78 -9.33
CA TYR A 25 3.06 -13.03 -10.42
C TYR A 25 4.58 -12.94 -10.32
N GLY A 26 5.19 -13.45 -9.24
CA GLY A 26 6.65 -13.66 -9.14
C GLY A 26 7.47 -12.37 -9.03
N VAL A 27 6.82 -11.25 -8.66
CA VAL A 27 7.45 -9.93 -8.53
C VAL A 27 6.98 -9.30 -7.23
N PHE A 28 7.91 -8.78 -6.43
CA PHE A 28 7.62 -7.97 -5.24
C PHE A 28 6.75 -6.74 -5.57
N ASP A 29 6.81 -6.25 -6.83
CA ASP A 29 6.05 -5.11 -7.35
C ASP A 29 5.98 -5.15 -8.90
N PRO A 30 4.87 -5.61 -9.50
CA PRO A 30 4.69 -5.66 -10.95
C PRO A 30 4.84 -4.30 -11.65
N LEU A 31 4.51 -3.20 -10.96
CA LEU A 31 4.68 -1.84 -11.48
C LEU A 31 6.16 -1.51 -11.62
N LYS A 32 6.99 -1.80 -10.61
CA LYS A 32 8.45 -1.57 -10.70
C LYS A 32 9.11 -2.38 -11.82
N GLN A 33 8.64 -3.60 -12.07
CA GLN A 33 9.18 -4.39 -13.18
C GLN A 33 8.75 -3.83 -14.54
N ALA A 34 7.51 -3.34 -14.66
CA ALA A 34 7.05 -2.65 -15.85
C ALA A 34 7.81 -1.33 -16.08
N GLU A 35 8.02 -0.54 -15.02
CA GLU A 35 8.83 0.68 -15.03
C GLU A 35 10.27 0.40 -15.42
N ALA A 36 10.90 -0.64 -14.86
CA ALA A 36 12.27 -1.03 -15.23
C ALA A 36 12.38 -1.45 -16.70
N LYS A 37 11.40 -2.20 -17.21
CA LYS A 37 11.33 -2.58 -18.63
C LYS A 37 11.08 -1.37 -19.54
N ALA A 38 10.19 -0.46 -19.15
CA ALA A 38 9.95 0.79 -19.86
C ALA A 38 11.20 1.69 -19.85
N GLY A 39 11.89 1.79 -18.72
CA GLY A 39 13.16 2.51 -18.58
C GLY A 39 14.25 1.97 -19.48
N LEU A 40 14.36 0.64 -19.63
CA LEU A 40 15.28 0.01 -20.58
C LEU A 40 14.94 0.37 -22.04
N VAL A 41 13.65 0.40 -22.40
CA VAL A 41 13.19 0.83 -23.73
C VAL A 41 13.56 2.29 -23.99
N THR A 42 13.29 3.18 -23.03
CA THR A 42 13.68 4.59 -23.12
C THR A 42 15.19 4.77 -23.24
N GLN A 43 15.98 3.99 -22.51
CA GLN A 43 17.44 4.02 -22.61
C GLN A 43 17.92 3.59 -24.01
N LEU A 44 17.38 2.50 -24.56
CA LEU A 44 17.70 2.05 -25.90
C LEU A 44 17.32 3.08 -26.98
N GLU A 45 16.19 3.76 -26.82
CA GLU A 45 15.76 4.85 -27.71
C GLU A 45 16.71 6.05 -27.65
N SER A 46 17.13 6.43 -26.44
CA SER A 46 18.14 7.47 -26.22
C SER A 46 19.48 7.13 -26.88
N ASP A 47 19.96 5.90 -26.69
CA ASP A 47 21.22 5.42 -27.26
C ASP A 47 21.19 5.37 -28.80
N ILE A 48 20.03 5.03 -29.38
CA ILE A 48 19.80 5.08 -30.83
C ILE A 48 19.83 6.52 -31.31
N ALA A 49 19.08 7.42 -30.68
CA ALA A 49 19.01 8.84 -31.07
C ALA A 49 20.39 9.51 -31.01
N GLN A 50 21.18 9.23 -29.96
CA GLN A 50 22.53 9.77 -29.82
C GLN A 50 23.46 9.27 -30.93
N ARG A 51 23.37 7.99 -31.30
CA ARG A 51 24.18 7.41 -32.40
C ARG A 51 23.72 7.88 -33.77
N GLU A 52 22.42 8.07 -33.99
CA GLU A 52 21.89 8.65 -35.23
C GLU A 52 22.33 10.10 -35.40
N ALA A 53 22.33 10.90 -34.33
CA ALA A 53 22.87 12.26 -34.36
C ALA A 53 24.38 12.27 -34.67
N LYS A 54 25.13 11.34 -34.10
CA LYS A 54 26.56 11.15 -34.43
C LYS A 54 26.75 10.73 -35.89
N LEU A 55 25.89 9.85 -36.41
CA LEU A 55 25.95 9.41 -37.80
C LEU A 55 25.71 10.59 -38.76
N LEU A 56 24.69 11.40 -38.49
CA LEU A 56 24.38 12.59 -39.29
C LEU A 56 25.54 13.59 -39.30
N THR A 57 26.18 13.81 -38.16
CA THR A 57 27.36 14.71 -38.11
C THR A 57 28.52 14.11 -38.90
N MET A 58 28.83 12.82 -38.77
CA MET A 58 29.89 12.17 -39.54
C MET A 58 29.63 12.18 -41.05
N GLN A 59 28.39 11.97 -41.48
CA GLN A 59 28.01 12.03 -42.90
C GLN A 59 28.16 13.43 -43.53
N SER A 60 28.23 14.49 -42.72
CA SER A 60 28.47 15.85 -43.24
C SER A 60 29.91 16.08 -43.73
N TYR A 61 30.87 15.26 -43.27
CA TYR A 61 32.29 15.40 -43.62
C TYR A 61 32.99 14.09 -44.01
N MET A 62 32.34 12.92 -43.86
CA MET A 62 32.86 11.60 -44.24
C MET A 62 32.00 10.96 -45.32
N ASN A 63 32.65 10.12 -46.15
CA ASN A 63 31.96 9.27 -47.12
C ASN A 63 31.19 8.14 -46.40
N ASP A 64 30.06 7.72 -46.97
CA ASP A 64 29.22 6.62 -46.49
C ASP A 64 29.94 5.28 -46.38
N HIS A 65 31.06 5.12 -47.10
CA HIS A 65 31.91 3.92 -47.08
C HIS A 65 33.09 4.01 -46.10
N ALA A 66 33.21 5.11 -45.35
CA ALA A 66 34.25 5.22 -44.33
C ALA A 66 34.04 4.12 -43.26
N PRO A 67 35.09 3.42 -42.81
CA PRO A 67 34.97 2.35 -41.82
C PRO A 67 34.17 2.77 -40.58
N GLU A 68 34.37 3.99 -40.07
CA GLU A 68 33.66 4.50 -38.89
C GLU A 68 32.16 4.74 -39.13
N VAL A 69 31.76 5.11 -40.35
CA VAL A 69 30.34 5.29 -40.70
C VAL A 69 29.65 3.92 -40.80
N VAL A 70 30.34 2.93 -41.37
CA VAL A 70 29.84 1.56 -41.49
C VAL A 70 29.68 0.89 -40.13
N THR A 71 30.65 1.04 -39.22
CA THR A 71 30.54 0.49 -37.86
C THR A 71 29.40 1.14 -37.10
N LEU A 72 29.24 2.47 -37.17
CA LEU A 72 28.16 3.18 -36.50
C LEU A 72 26.77 2.78 -37.02
N LYS A 73 26.61 2.59 -38.33
CA LYS A 73 25.38 2.05 -38.93
C LYS A 73 25.07 0.64 -38.42
N ALA A 74 26.08 -0.22 -38.27
CA ALA A 74 25.90 -1.56 -37.73
C ALA A 74 25.50 -1.55 -36.25
N GLU A 75 26.09 -0.66 -35.44
CA GLU A 75 25.69 -0.47 -34.03
C GLU A 75 24.22 -0.01 -33.91
N ILE A 76 23.81 0.98 -34.71
CA ILE A 76 22.41 1.46 -34.73
C ILE A 76 21.47 0.32 -35.11
N ALA A 77 21.82 -0.49 -36.12
CA ALA A 77 21.01 -1.63 -36.53
C ALA A 77 20.89 -2.69 -35.41
N ALA A 78 21.98 -2.97 -34.69
CA ALA A 78 21.97 -3.89 -33.55
C ALA A 78 21.08 -3.37 -32.41
N LEU A 79 21.19 -2.08 -32.06
CA LEU A 79 20.36 -1.45 -31.04
C LEU A 79 18.87 -1.44 -31.43
N LYS A 80 18.54 -1.12 -32.68
CA LYS A 80 17.15 -1.20 -33.19
C LYS A 80 16.59 -2.62 -33.11
N LYS A 81 17.39 -3.64 -33.44
CA LYS A 81 16.97 -5.04 -33.31
C LYS A 81 16.73 -5.42 -31.86
N GLN A 82 17.56 -4.93 -30.94
CA GLN A 82 17.38 -5.13 -29.50
C GLN A 82 16.12 -4.41 -28.98
N LEU A 83 15.87 -3.18 -29.42
CA LEU A 83 14.65 -2.43 -29.10
C LEU A 83 13.39 -3.19 -29.52
N VAL A 84 13.36 -3.75 -30.74
CA VAL A 84 12.23 -4.57 -31.21
C VAL A 84 12.06 -5.83 -30.37
N LYS A 85 13.16 -6.47 -29.95
CA LYS A 85 13.11 -7.65 -29.06
C LYS A 85 12.57 -7.31 -27.68
N GLU A 86 12.97 -6.18 -27.09
CA GLU A 86 12.46 -5.76 -25.78
C GLU A 86 11.02 -5.24 -25.86
N ARG A 87 10.66 -4.47 -26.90
CA ARG A 87 9.26 -4.04 -27.15
C ARG A 87 8.34 -5.22 -27.44
N SER A 88 8.79 -6.26 -28.13
CA SER A 88 8.01 -7.47 -28.37
C SER A 88 7.85 -8.31 -27.10
N LYS A 89 8.82 -8.35 -26.18
CA LYS A 89 8.60 -8.96 -24.85
C LYS A 89 7.54 -8.21 -24.04
N ILE A 90 7.38 -6.91 -24.26
CA ILE A 90 6.29 -6.13 -23.68
C ILE A 90 4.98 -6.44 -24.43
N SER A 91 4.94 -6.39 -25.76
CA SER A 91 3.70 -6.55 -26.54
C SER A 91 3.18 -7.98 -26.70
N ALA A 92 4.05 -8.99 -26.84
CA ALA A 92 3.69 -10.38 -27.13
C ALA A 92 2.88 -11.03 -26.00
N ASP A 93 2.91 -10.46 -24.79
CA ASP A 93 2.11 -10.95 -23.66
C ASP A 93 0.63 -10.50 -23.68
N ASN A 94 0.17 -9.74 -24.69
CA ASN A 94 -1.07 -8.95 -24.57
C ASN A 94 -1.03 -8.11 -23.28
N SER A 95 0.17 -7.61 -22.94
CA SER A 95 0.47 -7.17 -21.58
C SER A 95 -0.02 -5.77 -21.29
N SER A 96 -0.11 -4.82 -22.23
CA SER A 96 -0.48 -3.44 -21.87
C SER A 96 -1.86 -3.37 -21.20
N GLN A 97 -2.84 -4.11 -21.71
CA GLN A 97 -4.17 -4.21 -21.10
C GLN A 97 -4.16 -5.11 -19.86
N LYS A 98 -3.47 -6.27 -19.91
CA LYS A 98 -3.35 -7.17 -18.75
C LYS A 98 -2.53 -6.60 -17.58
N LEU A 99 -1.60 -5.69 -17.84
CA LEU A 99 -0.67 -5.09 -16.90
C LEU A 99 -1.29 -3.85 -16.27
N ASN A 100 -2.09 -3.09 -17.03
CA ASN A 100 -3.05 -2.15 -16.46
C ASN A 100 -4.08 -2.86 -15.56
N ASP A 101 -4.64 -4.00 -16.00
CA ASP A 101 -5.55 -4.80 -15.18
C ASP A 101 -4.85 -5.40 -13.94
N LEU A 102 -3.57 -5.77 -14.07
CA LEU A 102 -2.76 -6.28 -12.97
C LEU A 102 -2.42 -5.18 -11.96
N ALA A 103 -2.08 -3.99 -12.44
CA ALA A 103 -1.84 -2.81 -11.63
C ALA A 103 -3.11 -2.38 -10.87
N ALA A 104 -4.26 -2.35 -11.56
CA ALA A 104 -5.56 -2.07 -10.94
C ALA A 104 -5.87 -3.08 -9.83
N LYS A 105 -5.73 -4.40 -10.12
CA LYS A 105 -5.95 -5.45 -9.10
C LYS A 105 -4.98 -5.35 -7.92
N PHE A 106 -3.71 -5.01 -8.16
CA PHE A 106 -2.73 -4.81 -7.10
C PHE A 106 -3.10 -3.60 -6.23
N GLN A 107 -3.52 -2.49 -6.86
CA GLN A 107 -3.99 -1.30 -6.17
C GLN A 107 -5.21 -1.62 -5.29
N ASP A 108 -6.18 -2.36 -5.83
CA ASP A 108 -7.39 -2.77 -5.10
C ASP A 108 -7.04 -3.63 -3.87
N LEU A 109 -6.18 -4.63 -4.04
CA LEU A 109 -5.73 -5.49 -2.93
C LEU A 109 -4.94 -4.71 -1.88
N THR A 110 -4.13 -3.74 -2.30
CA THR A 110 -3.35 -2.88 -1.40
C THR A 110 -4.27 -1.96 -0.59
N ILE A 111 -5.26 -1.36 -1.24
CA ILE A 111 -6.26 -0.51 -0.58
C ILE A 111 -7.09 -1.34 0.40
N GLU A 112 -7.56 -2.53 0.01
CA GLU A 112 -8.33 -3.41 0.91
C GLU A 112 -7.51 -3.85 2.12
N ALA A 113 -6.23 -4.20 1.93
CA ALA A 113 -5.33 -4.55 3.03
C ALA A 113 -5.13 -3.36 3.99
N GLY A 114 -4.91 -2.16 3.46
CA GLY A 114 -4.77 -0.94 4.28
C GLY A 114 -6.06 -0.54 5.00
N PHE A 115 -7.21 -0.72 4.34
CA PHE A 115 -8.52 -0.48 4.96
C PHE A 115 -8.80 -1.48 6.08
N ALA A 116 -8.56 -2.76 5.84
CA ALA A 116 -8.74 -3.81 6.83
C ALA A 116 -7.80 -3.63 8.03
N GLN A 117 -6.56 -3.18 7.79
CA GLN A 117 -5.61 -2.81 8.84
C GLN A 117 -6.16 -1.66 9.69
N SER A 118 -6.59 -0.56 9.05
CA SER A 118 -7.12 0.62 9.73
C SER A 118 -8.37 0.29 10.56
N ALA A 119 -9.26 -0.55 10.01
CA ALA A 119 -10.46 -1.02 10.70
C ALA A 119 -10.11 -1.89 11.92
N TYR A 120 -9.12 -2.79 11.79
CA TYR A 120 -8.62 -3.59 12.91
C TYR A 120 -8.00 -2.72 14.01
N GLU A 121 -7.17 -1.74 13.65
CA GLU A 121 -6.56 -0.80 14.60
C GLU A 121 -7.61 0.04 15.34
N ALA A 122 -8.63 0.54 14.62
CA ALA A 122 -9.75 1.27 15.22
C ALA A 122 -10.56 0.40 16.20
N ALA A 123 -10.87 -0.85 15.82
CA ALA A 123 -11.57 -1.80 16.67
C ALA A 123 -10.75 -2.16 17.91
N LEU A 124 -9.44 -2.36 17.76
CA LEU A 124 -8.52 -2.63 18.87
C LEU A 124 -8.48 -1.45 19.85
N LYS A 125 -8.41 -0.22 19.34
CA LYS A 125 -8.43 0.99 20.16
C LYS A 125 -9.75 1.15 20.92
N ALA A 126 -10.89 0.90 20.26
CA ALA A 126 -12.19 0.94 20.89
C ALA A 126 -12.33 -0.12 21.99
N TYR A 127 -11.83 -1.34 21.72
CA TYR A 127 -11.82 -2.43 22.69
C TYR A 127 -11.01 -2.10 23.95
N GLU A 128 -9.78 -1.61 23.78
CA GLU A 128 -8.93 -1.20 24.91
C GLU A 128 -9.54 -0.02 25.68
N SER A 129 -10.15 0.95 24.99
CA SER A 129 -10.85 2.06 25.63
C SER A 129 -12.03 1.58 26.48
N ALA A 130 -12.88 0.71 25.95
CA ALA A 130 -14.01 0.13 26.66
C ALA A 130 -13.56 -0.69 27.89
N ARG A 131 -12.45 -1.44 27.75
CA ARG A 131 -11.83 -2.18 28.85
C ARG A 131 -11.34 -1.26 29.97
N ILE A 132 -10.65 -0.17 29.61
CA ILE A 132 -10.16 0.82 30.59
C ILE A 132 -11.34 1.51 31.30
N GLU A 133 -12.39 1.87 30.57
CA GLU A 133 -13.59 2.47 31.16
C GLU A 133 -14.32 1.51 32.11
N ALA A 134 -14.46 0.24 31.74
CA ALA A 134 -15.05 -0.78 32.61
C ALA A 134 -14.26 -0.92 33.92
N LEU A 135 -12.92 -0.98 33.84
CA LEU A 135 -12.06 -1.01 35.02
C LEU A 135 -12.18 0.25 35.89
N ARG A 136 -12.34 1.43 35.27
CA ARG A 136 -12.56 2.70 35.99
C ARG A 136 -13.90 2.70 36.73
N LYS A 137 -14.99 2.25 36.08
CA LYS A 137 -16.32 2.14 36.69
C LYS A 137 -16.34 1.17 37.87
N ILE A 138 -15.66 0.03 37.77
CA ILE A 138 -15.52 -0.93 38.88
C ILE A 138 -14.84 -0.27 40.08
N LYS A 139 -13.75 0.49 39.88
CA LYS A 139 -13.08 1.22 40.97
C LYS A 139 -13.95 2.29 41.61
N GLN A 140 -14.78 2.99 40.82
CA GLN A 140 -15.72 4.00 41.33
C GLN A 140 -16.88 3.41 42.13
N LEU A 141 -17.31 2.17 41.82
CA LEU A 141 -18.39 1.51 42.56
C LEU A 141 -17.95 1.01 43.95
N VAL A 142 -16.64 0.95 44.22
CA VAL A 142 -16.05 0.36 45.42
C VAL A 142 -15.80 1.39 46.54
N ILE A 143 -16.11 2.68 46.33
CA ILE A 143 -15.90 3.76 47.33
C ILE A 143 -17.01 4.82 47.19
N VAL A 144 -17.65 5.44 48.20
CA VAL A 144 -17.71 5.36 49.67
C VAL A 144 -18.88 6.28 50.04
N GLN A 145 -19.98 5.74 50.56
CA GLN A 145 -20.58 6.40 51.71
C GLN A 145 -20.93 5.28 52.69
N THR A 146 -20.14 5.16 53.75
CA THR A 146 -20.59 4.41 54.92
C THR A 146 -21.82 5.15 55.48
N PRO A 147 -22.90 4.43 55.87
CA PRO A 147 -24.08 5.06 56.43
C PRO A 147 -23.68 5.92 57.62
N ASP A 148 -24.05 7.20 57.59
CA ASP A 148 -23.83 8.07 58.75
C ASP A 148 -24.82 7.67 59.85
N VAL A 149 -24.32 7.48 61.06
CA VAL A 149 -25.15 7.06 62.20
C VAL A 149 -25.83 8.32 62.74
N PRO A 150 -27.18 8.39 62.82
CA PRO A 150 -27.86 9.60 63.23
C PRO A 150 -27.46 9.97 64.66
N GLN A 151 -26.84 11.16 64.83
CA GLN A 151 -26.33 11.63 66.13
C GLN A 151 -27.45 12.04 67.12
N SER A 152 -28.71 12.15 66.69
CA SER A 152 -29.83 12.52 67.57
C SER A 152 -31.18 12.09 67.01
N ALA A 153 -32.00 11.44 67.84
CA ALA A 153 -33.39 11.09 67.54
C ALA A 153 -34.28 12.31 67.76
N LYS A 154 -34.47 13.13 66.71
CA LYS A 154 -35.27 14.37 66.78
C LYS A 154 -36.79 14.14 66.72
N TYR A 155 -37.27 12.91 66.49
CA TYR A 155 -38.71 12.66 66.30
C TYR A 155 -39.28 11.52 67.16
N PRO A 156 -40.55 11.66 67.62
CA PRO A 156 -41.42 12.83 67.47
C PRO A 156 -41.19 13.90 68.56
N GLU A 157 -41.27 15.18 68.19
CA GLU A 157 -41.26 16.31 69.14
C GLU A 157 -42.49 16.24 70.06
N LYS A 158 -42.26 16.32 71.37
CA LYS A 158 -43.32 16.30 72.38
C LYS A 158 -43.94 17.70 72.53
N ILE A 159 -45.26 17.75 72.67
CA ILE A 159 -46.02 18.98 72.91
C ILE A 159 -45.59 19.58 74.26
N TYR A 160 -45.10 20.82 74.25
CA TYR A 160 -44.76 21.56 75.46
C TYR A 160 -46.03 22.03 76.18
N ASN A 161 -46.18 21.63 77.43
CA ASN A 161 -47.24 22.13 78.30
C ASN A 161 -46.73 23.37 79.03
N ILE A 162 -47.35 24.53 78.75
CA ILE A 162 -47.12 25.79 79.45
C ILE A 162 -48.21 25.91 80.52
N LEU A 163 -47.81 25.79 81.79
CA LEU A 163 -48.55 26.18 82.99
C LEU A 163 -47.55 26.67 84.03
#